data_AF-A0A0V0SK80-F1
#
_entry.id   AF-A0A0V0SK80-F1
#
_cell.length_a   1.000
_cell.length_b   1.000
_cell.length_c   1.000
_cell.angle_alpha   90.00
_cell.angle_beta   90.00
_cell.angle_gamma   90.00
#
_symmetry.space_group_name_H-M   'P 1'
#
loop_
_entity.id
_entity.type
_entity.pdbx_description
1 polymer ?
#
loop_
_entity_poly.entity_id
_entity_poly.type
_entity_poly.pdbx_seq_one_letter_code
_entity_poly.pdbx_strand_id
1 'polypeptide(L)'
;MTNSEGKRLYKDAGKEIEETEFHAYIGLLILAGVYKSHGEATKSLWNTENGRPVFPSVMPVNNFKRISRIMQFDDREKRSHRRKDDPLAAIRDIYTGKRASGIRGKNQGMRVVLDLTAGLKGNNSICDHFFTSHEFELAMKLLKKKLTIPGTIKNYCKMYWD
;
A
#
# COMPACT_ATOMS: atom_id res chain seq x y z
N MET A 1 -14.39 8.45 -10.57
CA MET A 1 -13.75 7.17 -10.24
C MET A 1 -14.75 6.25 -9.53
N THR A 2 -15.01 6.40 -8.23
CA THR A 2 -15.98 5.54 -7.53
C THR A 2 -17.43 5.75 -7.95
N ASN A 3 -17.92 7.00 -8.01
CA ASN A 3 -19.32 7.27 -8.41
C ASN A 3 -19.58 6.92 -9.89
N SER A 4 -18.59 7.07 -10.76
CA SER A 4 -18.66 6.63 -12.17
C SER A 4 -18.78 5.11 -12.29
N GLU A 5 -18.04 4.35 -11.47
CA GLU A 5 -18.23 2.88 -11.40
C GLU A 5 -19.58 2.50 -10.81
N GLY A 6 -20.07 3.24 -9.82
CA GLY A 6 -21.41 3.10 -9.26
C GLY A 6 -22.48 3.19 -10.36
N LYS A 7 -22.43 4.26 -11.17
CA LYS A 7 -23.34 4.45 -12.32
C LYS A 7 -23.19 3.34 -13.35
N ARG A 8 -21.98 2.84 -13.62
CA ARG A 8 -21.75 1.74 -14.56
C ARG A 8 -22.39 0.42 -14.11
N LEU A 9 -22.24 0.07 -12.84
CA LEU A 9 -22.70 -1.21 -12.30
C LEU A 9 -24.20 -1.22 -11.99
N TYR A 10 -24.73 -0.08 -11.54
CA TYR A 10 -26.10 0.02 -11.02
C TYR A 10 -27.02 0.90 -11.88
N LYS A 11 -26.52 1.53 -12.95
CA LYS A 11 -27.28 2.41 -13.86
C LYS A 11 -28.08 3.45 -13.07
N ASP A 12 -29.37 3.58 -13.35
CA ASP A 12 -30.30 4.52 -12.72
C ASP A 12 -30.53 4.25 -11.22
N ALA A 13 -30.16 3.07 -10.72
CA ALA A 13 -30.18 2.74 -9.29
C ALA A 13 -28.88 3.12 -8.56
N GLY A 14 -27.89 3.68 -9.26
CA GLY A 14 -26.60 4.05 -8.71
C GLY A 14 -26.67 5.31 -7.84
N LYS A 15 -26.84 5.13 -6.52
CA LYS A 15 -26.68 6.24 -5.55
C LYS A 15 -25.23 6.70 -5.51
N GLU A 16 -25.00 8.00 -5.69
CA GLU A 16 -23.68 8.59 -5.44
C GLU A 16 -23.27 8.40 -3.98
N ILE A 17 -21.97 8.21 -3.74
CA ILE A 17 -21.44 8.16 -2.38
C ILE A 17 -21.21 9.60 -1.92
N GLU A 18 -21.87 9.97 -0.83
CA GLU A 18 -21.62 11.24 -0.15
C GLU A 18 -20.33 11.17 0.69
N GLU A 19 -19.74 12.33 0.98
CA GLU A 19 -18.53 12.40 1.80
C GLU A 19 -18.71 11.76 3.18
N THR A 20 -19.86 11.98 3.83
CA THR A 20 -20.19 11.39 5.13
C THR A 20 -20.32 9.86 5.06
N GLU A 21 -20.95 9.32 4.02
CA GLU A 21 -21.03 7.89 3.76
C GLU A 21 -19.63 7.28 3.55
N PHE A 22 -18.75 7.99 2.84
CA PHE A 22 -17.37 7.56 2.62
C PHE A 22 -16.55 7.56 3.92
N HIS A 23 -16.64 8.62 4.72
CA HIS A 23 -15.98 8.67 6.03
C HIS A 23 -16.48 7.58 6.98
N ALA A 24 -17.78 7.34 7.03
CA ALA A 24 -18.37 6.25 7.80
C ALA A 24 -17.82 4.89 7.35
N TYR A 25 -17.70 4.65 6.04
CA TYR A 25 -17.09 3.44 5.50
C TYR A 25 -15.63 3.26 5.94
N ILE A 26 -14.80 4.32 5.85
CA ILE A 26 -13.41 4.27 6.31
C ILE A 26 -13.32 4.03 7.83
N GLY A 27 -14.19 4.68 8.61
CA GLY A 27 -14.28 4.48 10.06
C GLY A 27 -14.56 3.01 10.42
N LEU A 28 -15.48 2.36 9.71
CA LEU A 28 -15.77 0.94 9.90
C LEU A 28 -14.59 0.03 9.53
N LEU A 29 -13.79 0.37 8.52
CA LEU A 29 -12.58 -0.39 8.18
C LEU A 29 -11.50 -0.29 9.26
N ILE A 30 -11.28 0.92 9.79
CA ILE A 30 -10.35 1.14 10.91
C ILE A 30 -10.82 0.35 12.13
N LEU A 31 -12.13 0.41 12.43
CA LEU A 31 -12.72 -0.28 13.56
C LEU A 31 -12.65 -1.80 13.42
N ALA A 32 -12.84 -2.35 12.22
CA ALA A 32 -12.61 -3.77 11.94
C ALA A 32 -11.16 -4.18 12.23
N GLY A 33 -10.19 -3.30 11.97
CA GLY A 33 -8.80 -3.49 12.35
C GLY A 33 -8.59 -3.54 13.86
N VAL A 34 -9.19 -2.61 14.61
CA VAL A 34 -9.15 -2.58 16.09
C VAL A 34 -9.69 -3.89 16.69
N TYR A 35 -10.77 -4.40 16.12
CA TYR A 35 -11.37 -5.66 16.54
C TYR A 35 -10.61 -6.91 16.08
N LYS A 36 -9.50 -6.75 15.34
CA LYS A 36 -8.72 -7.85 14.73
C LYS A 36 -9.59 -8.76 13.86
N SER A 37 -10.61 -8.21 13.22
CA SER A 37 -11.60 -8.95 12.42
C SER A 37 -11.10 -9.36 11.04
N HIS A 38 -9.78 -9.53 10.88
CA HIS A 38 -9.21 -10.02 9.65
C HIS A 38 -9.66 -11.47 9.41
N GLY A 39 -10.37 -11.70 8.30
CA GLY A 39 -10.91 -13.02 7.95
C GLY A 39 -12.32 -13.29 8.49
N GLU A 40 -12.90 -12.40 9.31
CA GLU A 40 -14.29 -12.53 9.72
C GLU A 40 -15.24 -12.24 8.55
N ALA A 41 -16.30 -13.03 8.43
CA ALA A 41 -17.33 -12.77 7.42
C ALA A 41 -18.04 -11.45 7.73
N THR A 42 -18.22 -10.59 6.70
CA THR A 42 -18.96 -9.32 6.85
C THR A 42 -20.35 -9.52 7.47
N LYS A 43 -21.03 -10.65 7.17
CA LYS A 43 -22.33 -10.97 7.78
C LYS A 43 -22.24 -11.16 9.30
N SER A 44 -21.12 -11.68 9.81
CA SER A 44 -20.89 -11.89 11.25
C SER A 44 -20.80 -10.55 11.97
N LEU A 45 -20.00 -9.61 11.43
CA LEU A 45 -19.84 -8.28 12.01
C LEU A 45 -21.15 -7.48 12.10
N TRP A 46 -22.06 -7.69 11.13
CA TRP A 46 -23.39 -7.06 11.09
C TRP A 46 -24.52 -7.89 11.71
N ASN A 47 -24.22 -9.02 12.35
CA ASN A 47 -25.24 -9.84 13.00
C ASN A 47 -25.84 -9.11 14.21
N THR A 48 -27.15 -9.24 14.42
CA THR A 48 -27.89 -8.53 15.48
C THR A 48 -27.72 -9.14 16.86
N GLU A 49 -27.39 -10.43 16.95
CA GLU A 49 -27.25 -11.18 18.19
C GLU A 49 -25.79 -11.25 18.64
N ASN A 50 -24.91 -11.66 17.73
CA ASN A 50 -23.52 -11.99 18.00
C ASN A 50 -22.52 -11.08 17.26
N GLY A 51 -23.02 -10.06 16.54
CA GLY A 51 -22.20 -9.12 15.80
C GLY A 51 -21.73 -7.96 16.65
N ARG A 52 -21.35 -6.86 15.99
CA ARG A 52 -20.80 -5.67 16.62
C ARG A 52 -21.79 -4.52 16.43
N PRO A 53 -22.55 -4.09 17.45
CA PRO A 53 -23.67 -3.14 17.28
C PRO A 53 -23.32 -1.84 16.53
N VAL A 54 -22.09 -1.35 16.71
CA VAL A 54 -21.57 -0.16 16.01
C VAL A 54 -21.59 -0.29 14.48
N PHE A 55 -21.40 -1.48 13.91
CA PHE A 55 -21.37 -1.70 12.47
C PHE A 55 -22.73 -1.42 11.81
N PRO A 56 -23.83 -2.10 12.18
CA PRO A 56 -25.16 -1.79 11.64
C PRO A 56 -25.66 -0.41 12.05
N SER A 57 -25.26 0.12 13.21
CA SER A 57 -25.64 1.49 13.63
C SER A 57 -25.02 2.58 12.75
N VAL A 58 -23.78 2.39 12.27
CA VAL A 58 -23.11 3.38 11.41
C VAL A 58 -23.55 3.26 9.95
N MET A 59 -23.66 2.04 9.43
CA MET A 59 -24.01 1.83 8.02
C MET A 59 -24.65 0.45 7.81
N PRO A 60 -25.75 0.34 7.03
CA PRO A 60 -26.31 -0.95 6.66
C PRO A 60 -25.31 -1.83 5.89
N VAL A 61 -25.35 -3.15 6.10
CA VAL A 61 -24.43 -4.11 5.47
C VAL A 61 -24.45 -4.04 3.94
N ASN A 62 -25.60 -3.72 3.34
CA ASN A 62 -25.75 -3.59 1.90
C ASN A 62 -25.02 -2.35 1.37
N ASN A 63 -25.01 -1.24 2.12
CA ASN A 63 -24.26 -0.04 1.77
C ASN A 63 -22.75 -0.29 1.87
N PHE A 64 -22.30 -0.95 2.95
CA PHE A 64 -20.90 -1.34 3.09
C PHE A 64 -20.44 -2.20 1.91
N LYS A 65 -21.20 -3.26 1.58
CA LYS A 65 -20.92 -4.13 0.42
C LYS A 65 -20.95 -3.39 -0.91
N ARG A 66 -21.89 -2.45 -1.09
CA ARG A 66 -21.99 -1.62 -2.29
C ARG A 66 -20.72 -0.80 -2.45
N ILE A 67 -20.34 -0.03 -1.43
CA ILE A 67 -19.14 0.82 -1.44
C ILE A 67 -17.89 -0.02 -1.67
N SER A 68 -17.72 -1.14 -0.97
CA SER A 68 -16.58 -2.05 -1.18
C SER A 68 -16.48 -2.58 -2.61
N ARG A 69 -17.60 -2.78 -3.31
CA ARG A 69 -17.63 -3.26 -4.70
C ARG A 69 -17.31 -2.19 -5.73
N ILE A 70 -17.72 -0.95 -5.50
CA ILE A 70 -17.57 0.14 -6.48
C ILE A 70 -16.32 0.99 -6.25
N MET A 71 -15.65 0.82 -5.12
CA MET A 71 -14.45 1.57 -4.74
C MET A 71 -13.39 1.51 -5.85
N GLN A 72 -12.99 2.69 -6.34
CA GLN A 72 -12.01 2.80 -7.42
C GLN A 72 -11.16 4.06 -7.26
N PHE A 73 -9.85 3.91 -7.44
CA PHE A 73 -8.84 4.96 -7.24
C PHE A 73 -8.27 5.53 -8.54
N ASP A 74 -8.89 5.19 -9.67
CA ASP A 74 -8.40 5.51 -11.00
C ASP A 74 -9.57 5.48 -12.00
N ASP A 75 -9.44 6.18 -13.13
CA ASP A 75 -10.42 6.10 -14.22
C ASP A 75 -10.24 4.80 -15.02
N ARG A 76 -11.21 3.87 -14.92
CA ARG A 76 -11.17 2.57 -15.58
C ARG A 76 -11.11 2.65 -17.10
N GLU A 77 -11.83 3.59 -17.70
CA GLU A 77 -11.92 3.72 -19.16
C GLU A 77 -10.55 4.06 -19.76
N LYS A 78 -9.78 4.88 -19.04
CA LYS A 78 -8.42 5.28 -19.42
C LYS A 78 -7.34 4.30 -18.97
N ARG A 79 -7.69 3.23 -18.26
CA ARG A 79 -6.72 2.30 -17.65
C ARG A 79 -6.13 1.32 -18.66
N SER A 80 -6.90 0.88 -19.65
CA SER A 80 -6.49 -0.11 -20.64
C SER A 80 -5.17 0.29 -21.34
N HIS A 81 -5.06 1.56 -21.73
CA HIS A 81 -3.86 2.11 -22.36
C HIS A 81 -2.68 2.20 -21.38
N ARG A 82 -2.89 2.75 -20.17
CA ARG A 82 -1.84 2.94 -19.16
C ARG A 82 -1.32 1.65 -18.55
N ARG A 83 -2.12 0.58 -18.49
CA ARG A 83 -1.74 -0.69 -17.86
C ARG A 83 -0.55 -1.36 -18.55
N LYS A 84 -0.34 -1.11 -19.85
CA LYS A 84 0.81 -1.62 -20.60
C LYS A 84 2.13 -1.07 -20.04
N ASP A 85 2.14 0.22 -19.70
CA ASP A 85 3.33 0.93 -19.24
C ASP A 85 3.41 1.01 -17.70
N ASP A 86 2.29 0.81 -17.01
CA ASP A 86 2.18 0.90 -15.56
C ASP A 86 1.33 -0.24 -14.96
N PRO A 87 1.96 -1.29 -14.43
CA PRO A 87 1.26 -2.37 -13.73
C PRO A 87 0.40 -1.91 -12.54
N LEU A 88 0.70 -0.74 -11.96
CA LEU A 88 -0.06 -0.17 -10.84
C LEU A 88 -0.99 0.98 -11.28
N ALA A 89 -1.32 1.10 -12.58
CA ALA A 89 -2.18 2.16 -13.11
C ALA A 89 -3.49 2.37 -12.30
N ALA A 90 -4.07 1.28 -11.77
CA ALA A 90 -5.32 1.31 -11.01
C ALA A 90 -5.26 2.03 -9.64
N ILE A 91 -4.05 2.23 -9.09
CA ILE A 91 -3.82 2.88 -7.80
C ILE A 91 -2.72 3.95 -7.89
N ARG A 92 -2.30 4.32 -9.10
CA ARG A 92 -1.12 5.16 -9.33
C ARG A 92 -1.21 6.48 -8.57
N ASP A 93 -2.36 7.14 -8.67
CA ASP A 93 -2.53 8.51 -8.18
C ASP A 93 -2.54 8.60 -6.65
N ILE A 94 -2.91 7.51 -5.97
CA ILE A 94 -2.86 7.40 -4.50
C ILE A 94 -1.56 6.75 -4.00
N TYR A 95 -0.81 6.08 -4.89
CA TYR A 95 0.39 5.35 -4.53
C TYR A 95 1.63 6.24 -4.62
N THR A 96 2.19 6.58 -3.46
CA THR A 96 3.35 7.47 -3.32
C THR A 96 4.70 6.84 -3.69
N GLY A 97 4.76 5.54 -3.98
CA GLY A 97 6.03 4.79 -4.09
C GLY A 97 6.62 4.62 -5.50
N LYS A 98 6.02 5.13 -6.59
CA LYS A 98 6.56 4.91 -7.96
C LYS A 98 7.44 6.05 -8.40
N ARG A 99 8.58 5.69 -8.99
CA ARG A 99 9.50 6.61 -9.65
C ARG A 99 8.94 7.00 -11.03
N ALA A 100 9.11 8.27 -11.39
CA ALA A 100 8.70 8.84 -12.67
C ALA A 100 9.25 8.07 -13.89
N SER A 101 10.39 7.39 -13.75
CA SER A 101 11.07 6.72 -14.87
C SER A 101 10.49 5.36 -15.29
N GLY A 102 9.67 4.69 -14.47
CA GLY A 102 9.05 3.39 -14.83
C GLY A 102 10.01 2.20 -15.05
N ILE A 103 11.32 2.41 -15.12
CA ILE A 103 12.32 1.37 -15.38
C ILE A 103 12.50 0.47 -14.14
N ARG A 104 12.48 -0.85 -14.34
CA ARG A 104 12.87 -1.84 -13.32
C ARG A 104 14.33 -1.61 -12.96
N GLY A 105 14.57 -0.98 -11.82
CA GLY A 105 15.93 -0.75 -11.31
C GLY A 105 16.64 -2.08 -11.01
N LYS A 106 17.94 -2.11 -11.28
CA LYS A 106 18.86 -3.11 -10.73
C LYS A 106 19.24 -2.71 -9.29
N ASN A 107 19.73 -3.65 -8.48
CA ASN A 107 20.22 -3.41 -7.11
C ASN A 107 19.19 -2.69 -6.21
N GLN A 108 17.94 -3.16 -6.23
CA GLN A 108 16.83 -2.52 -5.51
C GLN A 108 17.09 -2.39 -4.02
N GLY A 109 17.73 -3.38 -3.40
CA GLY A 109 18.05 -3.34 -1.97
C GLY A 109 18.91 -2.11 -1.62
N MET A 110 20.06 -1.97 -2.29
CA MET A 110 20.96 -0.83 -2.14
C MET A 110 20.25 0.51 -2.37
N ARG A 111 19.43 0.61 -3.42
CA ARG A 111 18.74 1.85 -3.76
C ARG A 111 17.69 2.22 -2.72
N VAL A 112 16.90 1.25 -2.25
CA VAL A 112 15.91 1.47 -1.19
C VAL A 112 16.59 1.99 0.07
N VAL A 113 17.72 1.39 0.48
CA VAL A 113 18.50 1.86 1.62
C VAL A 113 18.97 3.29 1.42
N LEU A 114 19.54 3.62 0.25
CA LEU A 114 20.04 4.97 -0.03
C LEU A 114 18.93 6.03 -0.07
N ASP A 115 17.75 5.68 -0.59
CA ASP A 115 16.60 6.58 -0.64
C ASP A 115 16.03 6.81 0.77
N LEU A 116 15.85 5.76 1.57
CA LEU A 116 15.35 5.85 2.95
C LEU A 116 16.32 6.59 3.89
N THR A 117 17.63 6.49 3.62
CA THR A 117 18.68 7.14 4.42
C THR A 117 19.09 8.52 3.88
N ALA A 118 18.44 9.04 2.83
CA ALA A 118 18.86 10.25 2.15
C ALA A 118 19.00 11.48 3.08
N GLY A 119 18.11 11.60 4.06
CA GLY A 119 18.09 12.70 5.05
C GLY A 119 18.77 12.40 6.38
N LEU A 120 19.36 11.21 6.57
CA LEU A 120 19.95 10.80 7.85
C LEU A 120 21.46 11.11 7.90
N LYS A 121 21.98 11.47 9.07
CA LYS A 121 23.42 11.63 9.36
C LYS A 121 23.70 11.16 10.80
N GLY A 122 24.79 10.41 11.01
CA GLY A 122 25.23 9.99 12.34
C GLY A 122 24.42 8.85 12.97
N ASN A 123 23.55 8.19 12.21
CA ASN A 123 22.69 7.09 12.67
C ASN A 123 23.22 5.73 12.22
N ASN A 124 22.93 4.69 13.01
CA ASN A 124 23.09 3.30 12.60
C ASN A 124 21.78 2.83 11.93
N SER A 125 21.86 2.31 10.71
CA SER A 125 20.73 1.74 10.00
C SER A 125 20.87 0.22 9.98
N ILE A 126 20.00 -0.49 10.72
CA ILE A 126 19.92 -1.95 10.67
C ILE A 126 19.05 -2.32 9.48
N CYS A 127 19.58 -3.16 8.60
CA CYS A 127 18.86 -3.64 7.43
C CYS A 127 18.76 -5.17 7.46
N ASP A 128 17.67 -5.71 6.92
CA ASP A 128 17.57 -7.15 6.71
C ASP A 128 18.57 -7.63 5.65
N HIS A 129 18.71 -8.95 5.55
CA HIS A 129 19.65 -9.63 4.66
C HIS A 129 19.40 -9.41 3.16
N PHE A 130 18.20 -9.00 2.75
CA PHE A 130 17.91 -8.69 1.35
C PHE A 130 18.60 -7.39 0.93
N PHE A 131 18.68 -6.43 1.84
CA PHE A 131 19.26 -5.10 1.59
C PHE A 131 20.78 -5.05 1.66
N THR A 132 21.44 -6.09 2.20
CA THR A 132 22.91 -6.20 2.31
C THR A 132 23.60 -6.88 1.13
N SER A 133 22.87 -7.25 0.08
CA SER A 133 23.40 -8.02 -1.06
C SER A 133 24.53 -7.33 -1.88
N HIS A 134 24.75 -6.03 -1.70
CA HIS A 134 25.87 -5.26 -2.24
C HIS A 134 26.63 -4.51 -1.13
N GLU A 135 26.91 -5.20 -0.02
CA GLU A 135 27.34 -4.60 1.24
C GLU A 135 28.54 -3.69 1.11
N PHE A 136 29.54 -4.05 0.30
CA PHE A 136 30.74 -3.22 0.15
C PHE A 136 30.44 -1.86 -0.52
N GLU A 137 29.76 -1.86 -1.67
CA GLU A 137 29.44 -0.60 -2.36
C GLU A 137 28.43 0.25 -1.56
N LEU A 138 27.48 -0.42 -0.90
CA LEU A 138 26.50 0.23 -0.03
C LEU A 138 27.17 0.85 1.22
N ALA A 139 28.01 0.08 1.91
CA ALA A 139 28.75 0.54 3.09
C ALA A 139 29.64 1.73 2.75
N MET A 140 30.36 1.68 1.62
CA MET A 140 31.19 2.81 1.17
C MET A 140 30.36 4.08 0.89
N LYS A 141 29.18 3.96 0.27
CA LYS A 141 28.31 5.12 0.01
C LYS A 141 27.69 5.69 1.29
N LEU A 142 27.42 4.85 2.28
CA LEU A 142 26.85 5.27 3.56
C LEU A 142 27.89 5.83 4.52
N LEU A 143 29.11 5.30 4.50
CA LEU A 143 30.24 5.84 5.24
C LEU A 143 30.52 7.29 4.85
N LYS A 144 30.43 7.61 3.55
CA LYS A 144 30.51 9.01 3.06
C LYS A 144 29.44 9.92 3.68
N LYS A 145 28.29 9.37 4.08
CA LYS A 145 27.20 10.08 4.77
C LYS A 145 27.29 10.00 6.30
N LYS A 146 28.37 9.43 6.85
CA LYS A 146 28.53 9.11 8.29
C LYS A 146 27.38 8.26 8.82
N LEU A 147 26.97 7.25 8.04
CA LEU A 147 25.98 6.24 8.42
C LEU A 147 26.64 4.87 8.43
N THR A 148 26.24 4.02 9.37
CA THR A 148 26.78 2.67 9.54
C THR A 148 25.67 1.65 9.32
N ILE A 149 25.95 0.56 8.59
CA ILE A 149 25.05 -0.59 8.44
C ILE A 149 25.70 -1.82 9.07
N PRO A 150 25.26 -2.23 10.26
CA PRO A 150 25.45 -3.60 10.71
C PRO A 150 24.47 -4.52 9.98
N GLY A 151 24.96 -5.62 9.42
CA GLY A 151 24.16 -6.56 8.67
C GLY A 151 24.85 -7.91 8.49
N THR A 152 24.15 -8.84 7.82
CA THR A 152 24.67 -10.17 7.51
C THR A 152 25.05 -10.25 6.04
N ILE A 153 26.29 -10.67 5.77
CA ILE A 153 26.82 -10.90 4.41
C ILE A 153 26.38 -12.29 3.92
N LYS A 154 26.05 -12.41 2.63
CA LYS A 154 25.80 -13.71 1.99
C LYS A 154 27.10 -14.48 1.84
N ASN A 155 27.12 -15.77 2.18
CA ASN A 155 28.31 -16.63 2.10
C ASN A 155 28.99 -16.71 0.71
N TYR A 156 28.29 -16.31 -0.36
CA TYR A 156 28.81 -16.27 -1.73
C TYR A 156 29.22 -14.86 -2.21
N CYS A 157 29.08 -13.83 -1.36
CA CYS A 157 29.64 -12.52 -1.64
C CYS A 157 31.16 -12.57 -1.44
N LYS A 158 31.91 -12.57 -2.55
CA LYS A 158 33.37 -12.39 -2.51
C LYS A 158 33.67 -10.96 -2.07
N MET A 159 34.19 -10.80 -0.85
CA MET A 159 34.90 -9.59 -0.47
C MET A 159 36.31 -9.70 -1.04
N TYR A 160 36.61 -8.89 -2.06
CA TYR A 160 37.99 -8.71 -2.49
C TYR A 160 38.69 -7.87 -1.41
N TRP A 161 39.49 -8.53 -0.58
CA TRP A 161 40.49 -7.89 0.26
C TRP A 161 41.82 -8.09 -0.45
N ASP A 162 42.40 -7.00 -0.95
CA ASP A 162 43.83 -6.94 -1.28
C ASP A 162 44.61 -6.62 0.00
#